data_AF-A0A0C3BGM0-F1
#
_entry.id   AF-A0A0C3BGM0-F1
#
_cell.length_a   1.000
_cell.length_b   1.000
_cell.length_c   1.000
_cell.angle_alpha   90.00
_cell.angle_beta   90.00
_cell.angle_gamma   90.00
#
_symmetry.space_group_name_H-M   'P 1'
#
loop_
_entity.id
_entity.type
_entity.pdbx_description
1 polymer ?
#
loop_
_entity_poly.entity_id
_entity_poly.type
_entity_poly.pdbx_seq_one_letter_code
_entity_poly.pdbx_strand_id
1 'polypeptide(L)'
;MTSTTQPPFYILVSHSNLSNNTAALGVGTSTSLGHPIIQYYYEDDSPLSLLPKTPDEHVLILDYDASRTGTAPIIKSISSNLAITGVKFSEAPGAAAAHDELNIKRNDNMYILETCTTTEDKANMDASQSDLQNAQVALNRFKQRNSILRRALDYPNISKGDLTQTQPAGGSPPVAESPKS
;
A
#
# COMPACT_ATOMS: atom_id res chain seq x y z
N MET A 1 10.22 13.55 -15.60
CA MET A 1 10.72 14.25 -14.39
C MET A 1 9.53 14.87 -13.69
N THR A 2 8.95 14.16 -12.72
CA THR A 2 7.71 14.58 -12.04
C THR A 2 8.07 15.43 -10.81
N SER A 3 8.25 16.73 -11.00
CA SER A 3 8.39 17.67 -9.88
C SER A 3 7.02 17.88 -9.23
N THR A 4 6.65 17.04 -8.27
CA THR A 4 5.39 17.15 -7.54
C THR A 4 5.51 18.19 -6.43
N THR A 5 5.33 19.47 -6.75
CA THR A 5 5.09 20.53 -5.75
C THR A 5 3.68 20.47 -5.15
N GLN A 6 2.85 19.55 -5.62
CA GLN A 6 1.45 19.45 -5.24
C GLN A 6 1.18 18.25 -4.34
N PRO A 7 0.30 18.43 -3.34
CA PRO A 7 -0.01 17.37 -2.40
C PRO A 7 -0.68 16.18 -3.12
N PRO A 8 -0.53 14.96 -2.58
CA PRO A 8 -1.19 13.77 -3.09
C PRO A 8 -2.71 13.95 -3.18
N PHE A 9 -3.29 13.60 -4.33
CA PHE A 9 -4.72 13.80 -4.59
C PHE A 9 -5.46 12.47 -4.79
N TYR A 10 -4.88 11.54 -5.56
CA TYR A 10 -5.48 10.24 -5.81
C TYR A 10 -5.02 9.24 -4.76
N ILE A 11 -5.84 9.03 -3.73
CA ILE A 11 -5.55 8.11 -2.62
C ILE A 11 -6.59 7.01 -2.57
N LEU A 12 -6.12 5.77 -2.46
CA LEU A 12 -6.92 4.57 -2.23
C LEU A 12 -6.41 3.83 -1.00
N VAL A 13 -7.33 3.21 -0.27
CA VAL A 13 -7.00 2.31 0.83
C VAL A 13 -7.33 0.89 0.40
N SER A 14 -6.31 0.04 0.32
CA SER A 14 -6.47 -1.40 0.16
C SER A 14 -6.51 -2.03 1.55
N HIS A 15 -7.69 -2.50 1.94
CA HIS A 15 -7.93 -3.09 3.24
C HIS A 15 -7.98 -4.62 3.14
N SER A 16 -7.06 -5.28 3.83
CA SER A 16 -7.04 -6.74 3.95
C SER A 16 -7.70 -7.15 5.27
N ASN A 17 -8.86 -7.81 5.19
CA ASN A 17 -9.52 -8.38 6.36
C ASN A 17 -9.01 -9.82 6.58
N LEU A 18 -8.62 -10.14 7.82
CA LEU A 18 -8.19 -11.48 8.21
C LEU A 18 -9.36 -12.40 8.62
N SER A 19 -10.60 -12.01 8.33
CA SER A 19 -11.83 -12.71 8.75
C SER A 19 -11.81 -14.22 8.56
N ASN A 20 -12.18 -14.92 9.63
CA ASN A 20 -12.07 -16.37 9.84
C ASN A 20 -12.97 -17.25 8.96
N ASN A 21 -13.86 -16.68 8.14
CA ASN A 21 -14.99 -17.44 7.61
C ASN A 21 -14.91 -17.83 6.12
N THR A 22 -13.90 -17.38 5.36
CA THR A 22 -13.80 -17.69 3.92
C THR A 22 -12.78 -18.79 3.58
N ALA A 23 -11.98 -19.24 4.54
CA ALA A 23 -10.99 -20.30 4.32
C ALA A 23 -11.60 -21.69 4.04
N ALA A 24 -12.90 -21.88 4.28
CA ALA A 24 -13.62 -23.12 3.97
C ALA A 24 -13.90 -23.33 2.47
N LEU A 25 -13.72 -22.28 1.63
CA LEU A 25 -14.07 -22.33 0.20
C LEU A 25 -12.86 -22.18 -0.75
N GLY A 26 -11.62 -22.16 -0.24
CA GLY A 26 -10.43 -21.98 -1.08
C GLY A 26 -10.34 -20.62 -1.78
N VAL A 27 -11.18 -19.66 -1.37
CA VAL A 27 -11.20 -18.31 -1.91
C VAL A 27 -10.06 -17.52 -1.27
N GLY A 28 -9.20 -16.93 -2.10
CA GLY A 28 -8.05 -16.15 -1.67
C GLY A 28 -8.41 -14.96 -0.78
N THR A 29 -7.38 -14.29 -0.27
CA THR A 29 -7.51 -13.09 0.58
C THR A 29 -8.43 -12.06 -0.08
N SER A 30 -9.55 -11.73 0.57
CA SER A 30 -10.43 -10.65 0.10
C SER A 30 -9.81 -9.31 0.51
N THR A 31 -9.31 -8.58 -0.49
CA THR A 31 -8.85 -7.20 -0.32
C THR A 31 -9.96 -6.26 -0.79
N SER A 32 -10.44 -5.40 0.09
CA SER A 32 -11.36 -4.32 -0.28
C SER A 32 -10.55 -3.10 -0.70
N LEU A 33 -10.99 -2.38 -1.73
CA LEU A 33 -10.38 -1.13 -2.17
C LEU A 33 -11.41 -0.01 -1.94
N GLY A 34 -11.03 1.03 -1.21
CA GLY A 34 -11.93 2.11 -0.85
C GLY A 34 -11.30 3.49 -0.98
N HIS A 35 -12.14 4.51 -1.13
CA HIS A 35 -11.73 5.91 -1.07
C HIS A 35 -11.83 6.42 0.37
N PRO A 36 -10.74 6.92 0.96
CA PRO A 36 -10.81 7.58 2.25
C PRO A 36 -11.40 8.99 2.10
N ILE A 37 -11.87 9.55 3.22
CA ILE A 37 -12.10 10.99 3.32
C ILE A 37 -10.73 11.65 3.48
N ILE A 38 -10.37 12.52 2.55
CA ILE A 38 -9.08 13.22 2.56
C ILE A 38 -9.27 14.60 3.20
N GLN A 39 -8.48 14.90 4.22
CA GLN A 39 -8.42 16.20 4.88
C GLN A 39 -6.97 16.68 4.87
N TYR A 40 -6.76 17.92 4.43
CA TYR A 40 -5.45 18.55 4.41
C TYR A 40 -5.30 19.40 5.66
N TYR A 41 -4.17 19.22 6.35
CA TYR A 41 -3.78 20.00 7.51
C TYR A 41 -2.43 20.65 7.23
N TYR A 42 -2.32 21.92 7.60
CA TYR A 42 -1.12 22.73 7.45
C TYR A 42 -0.43 22.93 8.80
N GLU A 43 0.77 23.49 8.80
CA GLU A 43 1.58 23.66 10.02
C GLU A 43 0.94 24.58 11.07
N ASP A 44 0.04 25.46 10.65
CA ASP A 44 -0.70 26.40 11.49
C ASP A 44 -2.00 25.82 12.07
N ASP A 45 -2.41 24.62 11.64
CA ASP A 45 -3.59 23.94 12.16
C ASP A 45 -3.33 23.31 13.53
N SER A 46 -4.39 23.23 14.35
CA SER A 46 -4.32 22.57 15.66
C SER A 46 -4.05 21.06 15.51
N PRO A 47 -3.08 20.49 16.26
CA PRO A 47 -2.81 19.04 16.21
C PRO A 47 -3.96 18.20 16.77
N LEU A 48 -4.85 18.80 17.57
CA LEU A 48 -6.03 18.12 18.09
C LEU A 48 -7.03 17.77 16.98
N SER A 49 -6.97 18.48 15.84
CA SER A 49 -7.82 18.20 14.69
C SER A 49 -7.50 16.86 14.02
N LEU A 50 -6.31 16.30 14.26
CA LEU A 50 -5.88 15.00 13.73
C LEU A 50 -6.40 13.82 14.57
N LEU A 51 -6.98 14.08 15.75
CA LEU A 51 -7.45 13.02 16.62
C LEU A 51 -8.78 12.45 16.12
N PRO A 52 -8.98 11.11 16.23
CA PRO A 52 -10.27 10.49 15.95
C PRO A 52 -11.38 11.16 16.77
N LYS A 53 -12.49 11.51 16.11
CA LYS A 53 -13.67 12.12 16.71
C LYS A 53 -14.67 11.08 17.17
N THR A 54 -14.67 9.90 16.56
CA THR A 54 -15.52 8.77 16.95
C THR A 54 -14.69 7.52 17.24
N PRO A 55 -15.19 6.59 18.07
CA PRO A 55 -14.47 5.36 18.41
C PRO A 55 -14.19 4.45 17.21
N ASP A 56 -15.04 4.50 16.18
CA ASP A 56 -14.94 3.68 14.96
C ASP A 56 -14.17 4.38 13.84
N GLU A 57 -13.66 5.59 14.08
CA GLU A 57 -12.89 6.33 13.10
C GLU A 57 -11.45 5.82 13.03
N HIS A 58 -11.00 5.55 11.80
CA HIS A 58 -9.62 5.20 11.53
C HIS A 58 -8.92 6.36 10.83
N VAL A 59 -7.88 6.88 11.48
CA VAL A 59 -7.09 7.99 10.97
C VAL A 59 -5.73 7.48 10.49
N LEU A 60 -5.44 7.79 9.23
CA LEU A 60 -4.16 7.58 8.57
C LEU A 60 -3.58 8.95 8.25
N ILE A 61 -2.36 9.20 8.68
CA ILE A 61 -1.64 10.45 8.44
C ILE A 61 -0.66 10.22 7.30
N LEU A 62 -0.77 11.02 6.25
CA LEU A 62 0.18 11.08 5.16
C LEU A 62 0.94 12.40 5.25
N ASP A 63 2.19 12.31 5.67
CA ASP A 63 3.10 13.44 5.86
C ASP A 63 3.80 13.76 4.54
N TYR A 64 3.42 14.90 3.96
CA TYR A 64 3.88 15.38 2.67
C TYR A 64 4.65 16.69 2.85
N ASP A 65 5.91 16.68 2.43
CA ASP A 65 6.78 17.84 2.42
C ASP A 65 7.14 18.20 0.98
N ALA A 66 6.64 19.34 0.51
CA ALA A 66 6.87 19.83 -0.85
C ALA A 66 8.34 20.16 -1.14
N SER A 67 9.16 20.38 -0.11
CA SER A 67 10.60 20.60 -0.25
C SER A 67 11.38 19.31 -0.51
N ARG A 68 10.80 18.15 -0.19
CA ARG A 68 11.43 16.83 -0.34
C ARG A 68 11.03 16.20 -1.67
N THR A 69 11.60 16.75 -2.75
CA THR A 69 11.40 16.21 -4.10
C THR A 69 12.03 14.82 -4.23
N GLY A 70 11.25 13.85 -4.71
CA GLY A 70 11.74 12.50 -5.02
C GLY A 70 11.69 11.48 -3.88
N THR A 71 11.21 11.87 -2.69
CA THR A 71 10.92 10.92 -1.60
C THR A 71 9.43 10.66 -1.48
N ALA A 72 9.06 9.40 -1.30
CA ALA A 72 7.69 9.03 -0.96
C ALA A 72 7.25 9.68 0.36
N PRO A 73 5.99 10.13 0.48
CA PRO A 73 5.45 10.65 1.74
C PRO A 73 5.48 9.58 2.83
N ILE A 74 5.65 10.03 4.08
CA ILE A 74 5.67 9.14 5.24
C ILE A 74 4.23 8.90 5.67
N ILE A 75 3.86 7.64 5.90
CA ILE A 75 2.48 7.29 6.22
C ILE A 75 2.45 6.60 7.58
N LYS A 76 1.55 7.06 8.45
CA LYS A 76 1.41 6.60 9.83
C LYS A 76 -0.06 6.30 10.12
N SER A 77 -0.32 5.22 10.82
CA SER A 77 -1.65 4.98 11.40
C SER A 77 -1.60 5.43 12.85
N ILE A 78 -2.60 6.19 13.28
CA ILE A 78 -2.81 6.52 14.70
C ILE A 78 -3.99 5.73 15.29
N SER A 79 -4.55 4.81 14.50
CA SER A 79 -5.67 3.97 14.92
C SER A 79 -5.16 2.80 15.76
N SER A 80 -5.89 2.43 16.81
CA SER A 80 -5.50 1.35 17.72
C SER A 80 -5.54 -0.04 17.08
N ASN A 81 -6.39 -0.21 16.07
CA ASN A 81 -6.71 -1.50 15.47
C ASN A 81 -6.45 -1.59 13.96
N LEU A 82 -5.83 -0.58 13.36
CA LEU A 82 -5.52 -0.55 11.93
C LEU A 82 -4.03 -0.30 11.75
N ALA A 83 -3.34 -1.23 11.11
CA ALA A 83 -1.92 -1.11 10.78
C ALA A 83 -1.73 -0.90 9.27
N ILE A 84 -0.72 -0.12 8.91
CA ILE A 84 -0.27 0.03 7.52
C ILE A 84 0.78 -1.05 7.26
N THR A 85 0.60 -1.79 6.18
CA THR A 85 1.51 -2.86 5.76
C THR A 85 2.34 -2.49 4.56
N GLY A 86 1.99 -1.43 3.84
CA GLY A 86 2.73 -1.00 2.68
C GLY A 86 2.09 0.19 1.96
N VAL A 87 2.83 0.71 1.00
CA VAL A 87 2.40 1.83 0.15
C VAL A 87 2.84 1.54 -1.27
N LYS A 88 1.91 1.63 -2.21
CA LYS A 88 2.21 1.51 -3.64
C LYS A 88 2.00 2.86 -4.33
N PHE A 89 2.86 3.12 -5.30
CA PHE A 89 2.84 4.32 -6.12
C PHE A 89 2.63 3.87 -7.57
N SER A 90 1.65 4.48 -8.24
CA SER A 90 1.42 4.29 -9.66
C SER A 90 0.91 5.59 -10.27
N GLU A 91 0.92 5.69 -11.59
CA GLU A 91 0.21 6.77 -12.28
C GLU A 91 -1.31 6.57 -12.12
N ALA A 92 -2.04 7.65 -11.86
CA ALA A 92 -3.49 7.60 -11.74
C ALA A 92 -4.12 7.48 -13.13
N PRO A 93 -4.91 6.42 -13.40
CA PRO A 93 -5.56 6.26 -14.70
C PRO A 93 -6.45 7.47 -15.03
N GLY A 94 -6.21 8.08 -16.19
CA GLY A 94 -6.99 9.22 -16.67
C GLY A 94 -6.63 10.59 -16.07
N ALA A 95 -5.66 10.67 -15.15
CA ALA A 95 -5.25 11.95 -14.56
C ALA A 95 -4.60 12.90 -15.58
N ALA A 96 -3.74 12.38 -16.45
CA ALA A 96 -3.10 13.17 -17.50
C ALA A 96 -4.11 13.83 -18.46
N ALA A 97 -5.19 13.12 -18.83
CA ALA A 97 -6.25 13.66 -19.70
C ALA A 97 -7.08 14.75 -19.00
N ALA A 98 -7.36 14.57 -17.70
CA ALA A 98 -8.09 15.56 -16.91
C ALA A 98 -7.28 16.86 -16.69
N HIS A 99 -5.94 16.75 -16.66
CA HIS A 99 -5.07 17.91 -16.54
C HIS A 99 -5.15 18.82 -17.77
N ASP A 100 -5.13 18.23 -18.96
CA ASP A 100 -5.19 18.96 -20.24
C ASP A 100 -6.54 19.63 -20.49
N GLU A 101 -7.65 18.99 -20.10
CA GLU A 101 -9.00 19.52 -20.35
C GLU A 101 -9.41 20.62 -19.36
N LEU A 102 -9.01 20.50 -18.08
CA LEU A 102 -9.46 21.39 -17.01
C LEU A 102 -8.40 22.41 -16.58
N ASN A 103 -7.16 22.28 -17.06
CA ASN A 103 -6.01 23.13 -16.71
C ASN A 103 -5.74 23.21 -15.20
N ILE A 104 -6.22 22.23 -14.43
CA ILE A 104 -6.03 22.14 -12.97
C ILE A 104 -4.76 21.33 -12.75
N LYS A 105 -3.66 21.99 -12.35
CA LYS A 105 -2.45 21.29 -11.89
C LYS A 105 -2.82 20.45 -10.68
N ARG A 106 -2.79 19.12 -10.81
CA ARG A 106 -2.86 18.15 -9.70
C ARG A 106 -1.69 17.18 -9.81
N ASN A 107 -1.41 16.50 -8.70
CA ASN A 107 -0.46 15.40 -8.70
C ASN A 107 -1.12 14.18 -9.38
N ASP A 108 -0.58 13.76 -10.53
CA ASP A 108 -1.08 12.62 -11.32
C ASP A 108 -0.73 11.25 -10.71
N ASN A 109 -0.01 11.22 -9.60
CA ASN A 109 0.31 9.96 -8.92
C ASN A 109 -0.85 9.49 -8.06
N MET A 110 -1.11 8.19 -8.13
CA MET A 110 -1.99 7.43 -7.26
C MET A 110 -1.21 6.74 -6.14
N TYR A 111 -1.73 6.87 -4.93
CA TYR A 111 -1.19 6.30 -3.71
C TYR A 111 -2.16 5.23 -3.21
N ILE A 112 -1.70 3.98 -3.15
CA ILE A 112 -2.50 2.87 -2.60
C ILE A 112 -1.91 2.48 -1.24
N LEU A 113 -2.65 2.79 -0.18
CA LEU A 113 -2.29 2.49 1.20
C LEU A 113 -2.75 1.07 1.53
N GLU A 114 -1.81 0.16 1.75
CA GLU A 114 -2.14 -1.21 2.19
C GLU A 114 -2.31 -1.23 3.71
N THR A 115 -3.46 -1.71 4.17
CA THR A 115 -3.81 -1.78 5.60
C THR A 115 -4.36 -3.14 5.99
N CYS A 116 -4.22 -3.48 7.27
CA CYS A 116 -4.84 -4.65 7.88
C CYS A 116 -5.37 -4.32 9.28
N THR A 117 -6.45 -4.96 9.69
CA THR A 117 -6.94 -4.86 11.08
C THR A 117 -6.13 -5.75 12.02
N THR A 118 -5.87 -5.26 13.23
CA THR A 118 -5.11 -5.98 14.27
C THR A 118 -6.00 -6.59 15.36
N THR A 119 -7.25 -6.12 15.50
CA THR A 119 -8.18 -6.64 16.52
C THR A 119 -9.14 -7.68 15.96
N GLU A 120 -8.83 -8.96 16.18
CA GLU A 120 -9.83 -10.03 16.27
C GLU A 120 -9.89 -10.70 17.66
N ASP A 121 -9.14 -10.25 18.67
CA ASP A 121 -8.85 -11.15 19.81
C ASP A 121 -9.74 -11.03 21.05
N LYS A 122 -10.72 -10.12 21.14
CA LYS A 122 -11.61 -10.07 22.32
C LYS A 122 -12.96 -10.76 22.17
N ALA A 123 -13.51 -10.85 20.95
CA ALA A 123 -14.79 -11.53 20.72
C ALA A 123 -14.64 -12.95 20.17
N ASN A 124 -13.46 -13.32 19.65
CA ASN A 124 -13.24 -14.60 18.94
C ASN A 124 -12.38 -15.61 19.71
N MET A 125 -11.90 -15.29 20.92
CA MET A 125 -11.28 -16.31 21.78
C MET A 125 -12.27 -17.41 22.15
N ASP A 126 -13.58 -17.12 22.17
CA ASP A 126 -14.63 -18.11 22.41
C ASP A 126 -14.91 -19.00 21.18
N ALA A 127 -14.71 -18.47 19.96
CA ALA A 127 -14.82 -19.23 18.71
C ALA A 127 -13.61 -20.16 18.45
N SER A 128 -12.51 -19.98 19.19
CA SER A 128 -11.33 -20.84 19.08
C SER A 128 -11.60 -22.30 19.49
N GLN A 129 -12.68 -22.57 20.23
CA GLN A 129 -13.13 -23.93 20.52
C GLN A 129 -13.80 -24.62 19.32
N SER A 130 -14.50 -23.89 18.45
CA SER A 130 -15.12 -24.46 17.24
C SER A 130 -14.13 -24.58 16.08
N ASP A 131 -13.14 -23.68 15.98
CA ASP A 131 -12.15 -23.65 14.90
C ASP A 131 -11.14 -24.81 14.95
N LEU A 132 -10.98 -25.47 16.10
CA LEU A 132 -10.19 -26.69 16.23
C LEU A 132 -10.75 -27.87 15.41
N GLN A 133 -12.00 -27.79 14.95
CA GLN A 133 -12.64 -28.87 14.19
C GLN A 133 -12.20 -28.93 12.72
N ASN A 134 -11.51 -27.91 12.19
CA ASN A 134 -11.03 -27.93 10.80
C ASN A 134 -9.57 -27.49 10.69
N ALA A 135 -8.65 -28.47 10.80
CA ALA A 135 -7.20 -28.25 10.72
C ALA A 135 -6.76 -27.50 9.44
N GLN A 136 -7.50 -27.65 8.33
CA GLN A 136 -7.21 -26.95 7.08
C GLN A 136 -7.50 -25.45 7.20
N VAL A 137 -8.60 -25.08 7.87
CA VAL A 137 -8.96 -23.68 8.12
C VAL A 137 -7.92 -23.03 9.03
N ALA A 138 -7.54 -23.70 10.11
CA ALA A 138 -6.50 -23.22 11.02
C ALA A 138 -5.14 -23.01 10.31
N LEU A 139 -4.74 -23.96 9.44
CA LEU A 139 -3.49 -23.85 8.69
C LEU A 139 -3.52 -22.71 7.66
N ASN A 140 -4.63 -22.55 6.93
CA ASN A 140 -4.78 -21.46 5.96
C ASN A 140 -4.75 -20.09 6.65
N ARG A 141 -5.41 -19.97 7.80
CA ARG A 141 -5.38 -18.77 8.65
C ARG A 141 -3.97 -18.48 9.14
N PHE A 142 -3.26 -19.48 9.62
CA PHE A 142 -1.87 -19.33 10.05
C PHE A 142 -0.96 -18.85 8.90
N LYS A 143 -1.06 -19.47 7.72
CA LYS A 143 -0.30 -19.07 6.53
C LYS A 143 -0.59 -17.63 6.12
N GLN A 144 -1.85 -17.23 6.15
CA GLN A 144 -2.28 -15.86 5.84
C GLN A 144 -1.72 -14.84 6.85
N ARG A 145 -1.84 -15.12 8.15
CA ARG A 145 -1.28 -14.26 9.19
C ARG A 145 0.23 -14.12 9.04
N ASN A 146 0.92 -15.23 8.80
CA ASN A 146 2.37 -15.22 8.63
C ASN A 146 2.82 -14.44 7.38
N SER A 147 2.07 -14.47 6.29
CA SER A 147 2.44 -13.69 5.10
C SER A 147 2.30 -12.18 5.34
N ILE A 148 1.26 -11.75 6.06
CA ILE A 148 1.06 -10.36 6.46
C ILE A 148 2.15 -9.91 7.44
N LEU A 149 2.45 -10.72 8.46
CA LEU A 149 3.52 -10.43 9.42
C LEU A 149 4.87 -10.30 8.73
N ARG A 150 5.21 -11.19 7.80
CA ARG A 150 6.44 -11.08 7.00
C ARG A 150 6.47 -9.78 6.21
N ARG A 151 5.38 -9.42 5.54
CA ARG A 151 5.30 -8.14 4.81
C ARG A 151 5.47 -6.93 5.73
N ALA A 152 4.85 -6.94 6.91
CA ALA A 152 4.95 -5.84 7.87
C ALA A 152 6.35 -5.70 8.49
N LEU A 153 7.08 -6.82 8.63
CA LEU A 153 8.45 -6.85 9.14
C LEU A 153 9.51 -6.65 8.06
N ASP A 154 9.16 -6.85 6.78
CA ASP A 154 10.00 -6.48 5.65
C ASP A 154 10.01 -4.96 5.54
N TYR A 155 10.88 -4.33 6.32
CA TYR A 155 11.17 -2.91 6.17
C TYR A 155 11.68 -2.65 4.74
N PRO A 156 11.12 -1.68 4.00
CA PRO A 156 11.74 -1.25 2.77
C PRO A 156 13.15 -0.77 3.11
N ASN A 157 14.15 -1.43 2.54
CA ASN A 157 15.55 -1.03 2.65
C ASN A 157 15.65 0.36 1.98
N ILE A 158 15.52 1.44 2.75
CA ILE A 158 15.65 2.84 2.27
C ILE A 158 17.14 3.16 1.96
N SER A 159 17.91 2.16 1.56
CA SER A 159 19.35 2.22 1.38
C SER A 159 19.73 1.24 0.28
N LYS A 160 19.40 1.63 -0.95
CA LYS A 160 20.31 1.60 -2.09
C LYS A 160 19.63 2.29 -3.24
N GLY A 161 20.17 3.45 -3.60
CA GLY A 161 19.92 4.05 -4.89
C GLY A 161 20.09 2.97 -5.97
N ASP A 162 19.14 3.01 -6.88
CA ASP A 162 19.24 2.54 -8.24
C ASP A 162 20.68 2.64 -8.75
N LEU A 163 21.40 1.52 -8.72
CA LEU A 163 22.58 1.30 -9.53
C LEU A 163 22.57 -0.16 -9.97
N THR A 164 22.39 -0.29 -11.29
CA THR A 164 22.76 -1.43 -12.14
C THR A 164 21.74 -2.55 -12.28
N GLN A 165 20.75 -2.28 -13.13
CA GLN A 165 20.45 -3.17 -14.24
C GLN A 165 21.78 -3.62 -14.91
N THR A 166 22.23 -4.84 -14.63
CA THR A 166 23.15 -5.56 -15.52
C THR A 166 22.54 -6.93 -15.77
N GLN A 167 21.76 -6.99 -16.83
CA GLN A 167 21.32 -8.25 -17.42
C GLN A 167 22.55 -8.98 -17.97
N PRO A 168 22.72 -10.29 -17.73
CA PRO A 168 23.89 -11.03 -18.19
C PRO A 168 23.91 -11.15 -19.71
N ALA A 169 25.10 -10.97 -20.26
CA ALA A 169 25.45 -11.10 -21.67
C ALA A 169 24.99 -12.45 -22.25
N GLY A 170 23.93 -12.42 -23.06
CA GLY A 170 23.60 -13.50 -23.99
C GLY A 170 24.45 -13.35 -25.24
N GLY A 171 25.53 -14.13 -25.32
CA GLY A 171 26.38 -14.21 -26.49
C GLY A 171 25.61 -14.71 -27.71
N SER A 172 25.71 -14.00 -28.82
CA SER A 172 25.52 -14.52 -30.16
C SER A 172 26.64 -13.96 -31.04
N PRO A 173 27.40 -14.81 -31.75
CA PRO A 173 28.60 -14.41 -32.48
C PRO A 173 28.27 -13.62 -33.76
N PRO A 174 29.16 -12.73 -34.23
CA PRO A 174 28.96 -11.95 -35.44
C PRO A 174 29.04 -12.83 -36.70
N VAL A 175 28.08 -12.63 -37.60
CA VAL A 175 28.07 -13.19 -38.95
C VAL A 175 29.22 -12.57 -39.74
N ALA A 176 30.14 -13.41 -40.23
CA ALA A 176 31.23 -13.00 -41.10
C ALA A 176 30.70 -12.74 -42.52
N GLU A 177 30.80 -11.48 -42.93
CA GLU A 177 30.68 -11.01 -44.30
C GLU A 177 31.83 -11.58 -45.15
N SER A 178 31.51 -12.23 -46.28
CA SER A 178 32.49 -12.65 -47.28
C SER A 178 32.32 -11.82 -48.56
N PRO A 179 33.42 -11.35 -49.18
CA PRO A 179 33.36 -10.42 -50.30
C PRO A 179 33.09 -11.13 -51.63
N LYS A 180 32.47 -10.37 -52.55
CA LYS A 180 32.26 -10.72 -53.96
C LYS A 180 33.58 -10.99 -54.68
N SER A 181 33.56 -11.96 -55.59
CA SER A 181 34.37 -12.01 -56.81
C SER A 181 33.49 -12.54 -57.93
#